data_AF-A0A4V2PD93-F1
#
_entry.id   AF-A0A4V2PD93-F1
#
_cell.length_a   1.000
_cell.length_b   1.000
_cell.length_c   1.000
_cell.angle_alpha   90.00
_cell.angle_beta   90.00
_cell.angle_gamma   90.00
#
_symmetry.space_group_name_H-M   'P 1'
#
loop_
_entity.id
_entity.type
_entity.pdbx_description
1 polymer ?
#
loop_
_entity_poly.entity_id
_entity_poly.type
_entity_poly.pdbx_seq_one_letter_code
_entity_poly.pdbx_strand_id
1 'polypeptide(L)' 'MSVQTIKAFSDKAREDAELGAQLKACIKMKELFALARDNGFELEEDSLYPPNEPQFTEDQLSERMVKALLRA' A
#
# COMPACT_ATOMS: atom_id res chain seq x y z
N MET A 1 2.79 13.62 -5.39
CA MET A 1 1.70 13.25 -6.33
C MET A 1 0.96 12.04 -5.77
N SER A 2 -0.35 12.11 -5.57
CA SER A 2 -0.91 12.73 -4.37
C SER A 2 -2.05 11.84 -3.90
N VAL A 3 -1.80 10.83 -3.05
CA VAL A 3 -2.83 10.04 -2.33
C VAL A 3 -3.75 9.17 -3.22
N GLN A 4 -4.17 9.66 -4.39
CA GLN A 4 -4.94 9.03 -5.45
C GLN A 4 -4.20 7.87 -6.10
N THR A 5 -2.89 7.97 -6.33
CA THR A 5 -2.08 6.85 -6.86
C THR A 5 -2.04 5.69 -5.88
N ILE A 6 -1.88 5.99 -4.58
CA ILE A 6 -1.90 5.00 -3.51
C ILE A 6 -3.27 4.33 -3.43
N LYS A 7 -4.34 5.12 -3.54
CA LYS A 7 -5.72 4.61 -3.55
C LYS A 7 -5.98 3.73 -4.77
N ALA A 8 -5.59 4.17 -5.96
CA ALA A 8 -5.73 3.39 -7.20
C ALA A 8 -4.94 2.07 -7.15
N PHE A 9 -3.74 2.07 -6.56
CA PHE A 9 -2.98 0.85 -6.34
C PHE A 9 -3.68 -0.08 -5.33
N SER A 10 -4.20 0.48 -4.24
CA SER A 10 -4.98 -0.24 -3.22
C SER A 10 -6.25 -0.87 -3.82
N ASP A 11 -7.01 -0.11 -4.62
CA ASP A 11 -8.18 -0.62 -5.33
C ASP A 11 -7.80 -1.73 -6.32
N LYS A 12 -6.72 -1.53 -7.10
CA LYS A 12 -6.23 -2.57 -8.02
C LYS A 12 -5.79 -3.85 -7.29
N ALA A 13 -5.10 -3.73 -6.15
CA ALA A 13 -4.71 -4.88 -5.33
C ALA A 13 -5.92 -5.57 -4.67
N ARG A 14 -7.08 -4.92 -4.64
CA ARG A 14 -8.35 -5.50 -4.20
C ARG A 14 -9.05 -6.26 -5.32
N GLU A 15 -8.99 -5.74 -6.54
CA GLU A 15 -9.57 -6.36 -7.72
C GLU A 15 -8.72 -7.55 -8.21
N ASP A 16 -7.40 -7.46 -8.08
CA ASP A 16 -6.43 -8.47 -8.51
C ASP A 16 -5.95 -9.30 -7.31
N ALA A 17 -6.36 -10.57 -7.27
CA ALA A 17 -6.04 -11.47 -6.17
C ALA A 17 -4.54 -11.82 -6.08
N GLU A 18 -3.81 -11.85 -7.21
CA GLU A 18 -2.37 -12.09 -7.20
C GLU A 18 -1.63 -10.88 -6.64
N LEU A 19 -2.04 -9.67 -7.04
CA LEU A 19 -1.47 -8.43 -6.52
C LEU A 19 -1.78 -8.26 -5.03
N GLY A 20 -3.01 -8.55 -4.61
CA GLY A 20 -3.42 -8.55 -3.21
C GLY A 20 -2.61 -9.51 -2.35
N ALA A 21 -2.32 -10.72 -2.85
CA ALA A 21 -1.46 -11.67 -2.16
C ALA A 21 0.00 -11.17 -2.03
N GLN A 22 0.55 -10.55 -3.07
CA GLN A 22 1.88 -9.94 -3.04
C GLN A 22 1.96 -8.74 -2.09
N LEU A 23 0.92 -7.90 -2.07
CA LEU A 23 0.81 -6.77 -1.16
C LEU A 23 0.77 -7.24 0.30
N LYS A 24 -0.01 -8.28 0.59
CA LYS A 24 -0.12 -8.87 1.92
C LYS A 24 1.15 -9.63 2.33
N ALA A 25 1.95 -10.09 1.36
CA ALA A 25 3.28 -10.64 1.61
C ALA A 25 4.35 -9.57 1.88
N CYS A 26 4.11 -8.30 1.52
CA CYS A 26 5.04 -7.22 1.80
C CYS A 26 5.11 -6.96 3.31
N ILE A 27 6.31 -7.02 3.87
CA ILE A 27 6.57 -6.84 5.31
C ILE A 27 7.41 -5.59 5.59
N LYS A 28 7.95 -4.97 4.53
CA LYS A 28 8.79 -3.77 4.58
C LYS A 28 8.28 -2.75 3.57
N MET A 29 8.34 -1.47 3.90
CA MET A 29 7.88 -0.40 3.01
C MET A 29 8.60 -0.44 1.66
N LYS A 30 9.91 -0.72 1.62
CA LYS A 30 10.68 -0.89 0.38
C LYS A 30 10.14 -1.97 -0.57
N GLU A 31 9.53 -3.03 -0.03
CA GLU A 31 8.92 -4.09 -0.85
C GLU A 31 7.59 -3.60 -1.43
N LEU A 32 6.80 -2.87 -0.64
CA LEU A 32 5.58 -2.23 -1.08
C LEU A 32 5.85 -1.17 -2.17
N PHE A 33 6.89 -0.35 -2.01
CA PHE A 33 7.34 0.60 -3.04
C PHE A 33 7.80 -0.10 -4.31
N ALA A 34 8.56 -1.18 -4.18
CA ALA A 34 9.02 -1.97 -5.33
C ALA A 34 7.84 -2.60 -6.07
N LEU A 35 6.90 -3.22 -5.35
CA LEU A 35 5.71 -3.85 -5.91
C LEU A 35 4.83 -2.84 -6.64
N ALA A 36 4.61 -1.68 -6.03
CA ALA A 36 3.85 -0.61 -6.67
C ALA A 36 4.55 -0.13 -7.94
N ARG A 37 5.87 0.09 -7.90
CA ARG A 37 6.67 0.53 -9.06
C ARG A 37 6.62 -0.50 -10.20
N ASP A 38 6.69 -1.78 -9.88
CA ASP A 38 6.58 -2.89 -10.85
C ASP A 38 5.21 -2.89 -11.55
N ASN A 39 4.17 -2.49 -10.82
CA ASN A 39 2.81 -2.32 -11.33
C ASN A 39 2.56 -0.96 -12.01
N GLY A 40 3.58 -0.11 -12.15
CA GLY A 40 3.48 1.22 -12.75
C GLY A 40 2.96 2.31 -11.81
N PHE A 41 2.93 2.05 -10.50
CA PHE A 41 2.52 3.00 -9.47
C PHE A 41 3.74 3.55 -8.72
N GLU A 42 3.88 4.86 -8.70
CA GLU A 42 4.93 5.53 -7.94
C GLU A 42 4.35 6.00 -6.60
N LEU A 43 4.68 5.28 -5.51
CA LEU A 43 4.28 5.68 -4.16
C LEU A 43 5.40 6.52 -3.53
N GLU A 44 5.04 7.66 -2.94
CA GLU A 44 5.96 8.48 -2.15
C GLU A 44 5.81 8.16 -0.66
N GLU A 45 6.93 8.00 0.03
CA GLU A 45 6.98 7.73 1.47
C GLU A 45 6.32 8.85 2.29
N ASP A 46 6.50 10.10 1.88
CA ASP A 46 5.86 11.27 2.50
C ASP A 46 4.32 11.23 2.39
N SER A 47 3.79 10.65 1.31
CA SER A 47 2.34 10.53 1.08
C SER A 47 1.68 9.36 1.83
N LEU A 48 2.48 8.46 2.45
CA LEU A 48 2.00 7.31 3.21
C LEU A 48 1.87 7.61 4.72
N TYR A 49 2.47 8.69 5.20
CA TYR A 49 2.38 9.09 6.60
C TYR A 49 1.29 10.16 6.78
N PRO A 50 0.39 10.05 7.79
CA PRO A 50 -0.79 10.91 7.87
C PRO A 50 -0.46 12.33 8.31
N PRO A 51 -1.20 13.31 7.77
CA PRO A 51 -2.42 13.74 8.48
C PRO A 51 -3.78 13.35 7.85
N ASN A 52 -3.82 12.54 6.77
CA ASN A 52 -5.06 12.18 6.06
C ASN A 52 -5.52 10.71 6.28
N GLU A 53 -6.74 10.41 5.83
CA GLU A 53 -7.43 9.11 5.92
C GLU A 53 -6.58 7.93 5.38
N PRO A 54 -6.65 6.73 5.99
CA PRO A 54 -5.87 5.58 5.57
C PRO A 54 -6.22 5.12 4.15
N GLN A 55 -5.20 5.01 3.29
CA GLN A 55 -5.35 4.64 1.88
C GLN A 55 -5.38 3.13 1.61
N PHE A 56 -4.94 2.35 2.60
CA PHE A 56 -5.00 0.90 2.61
C PHE A 56 -5.89 0.44 3.74
N THR A 57 -6.50 -0.73 3.58
CA THR A 57 -7.25 -1.38 4.65
C THR A 57 -6.40 -2.46 5.33
N GLU A 58 -6.73 -2.79 6.58
CA GLU A 58 -5.99 -3.80 7.35
C GLU A 58 -5.98 -5.17 6.66
N ASP A 59 -7.04 -5.51 5.93
CA ASP A 59 -7.13 -6.78 5.21
C ASP A 59 -6.22 -6.87 3.98
N GLN A 60 -5.77 -5.73 3.45
CA GLN A 60 -4.90 -5.68 2.27
C GLN A 60 -3.41 -5.69 2.64
N LEU A 61 -3.08 -5.39 3.88
CA LEU A 61 -1.70 -5.27 4.37
C LEU A 61 -1.34 -6.45 5.29
N SER A 62 -0.04 -6.72 5.44
CA SER A 62 0.45 -7.60 6.50
C SER A 62 0.30 -6.93 7.87
N GLU A 63 0.19 -7.71 8.95
CA GLU A 63 0.13 -7.18 10.34
C GLU A 63 1.24 -6.16 10.66
N ARG A 64 2.42 -6.35 10.06
CA ARG A 64 3.54 -5.42 10.21
C ARG A 64 3.33 -4.10 9.47
N MET A 65 2.82 -4.17 8.24
CA MET A 65 2.52 -2.97 7.45
C MET A 65 1.31 -2.22 8.00
N VAL A 66 0.31 -2.92 8.54
CA VAL A 66 -0.80 -2.32 9.30
C VAL A 66 -0.26 -1.45 10.44
N LYS A 67 0.60 -2.00 11.31
CA LYS A 67 1.18 -1.21 12.41
C LYS A 67 2.03 -0.03 11.92
N ALA A 68 2.74 -0.20 10.81
CA ALA A 68 3.61 0.85 10.27
C ALA A 68 2.84 2.00 9.61
N LEU A 69 1.81 1.68 8.82
CA LEU A 69 1.07 2.63 7.99
C LEU A 69 -0.22 3.13 8.64
N LEU A 70 -0.98 2.24 9.29
CA LEU A 70 -2.26 2.57 9.92
C LEU A 70 -2.08 3.02 11.38
N ARG A 71 -0.90 2.80 11.98
CA ARG A 71 -0.60 3.11 13.39
C ARG A 71 -1.67 2.60 14.39
N ALA A 72 -2.40 1.54 14.00
CA ALA A 72 -3.36 0.82 14.83
C ALA A 72 -2.66 -0.14 15.79
#